data_AF-A0A4P8YRV2-F1
#
_entry.id   AF-A0A4P8YRV2-F1
#
_cell.length_a   1.000
_cell.length_b   1.000
_cell.length_c   1.000
_cell.angle_alpha   90.00
_cell.angle_beta   90.00
_cell.angle_gamma   90.00
#
_symmetry.space_group_name_H-M   'P 1'
#
loop_
_entity.id
_entity.type
_entity.pdbx_description
1 polymer ?
#
loop_
_entity_poly.entity_id
_entity_poly.type
_entity_poly.pdbx_seq_one_letter_code
_entity_poly.pdbx_strand_id
1 'polypeptide(L)' 'MALQGKFIVNNAHFSPLMIYGVGTFMAFSGNQAYRNRGGCVAIPNNGLLPSGRY' A
#
# COMPACT_ATOMS: atom_id res chain seq x y z
N MET A 1 20.29 -8.34 -0.63
CA MET A 1 20.15 -7.28 -1.66
C MET A 1 18.75 -6.71 -1.57
N ALA A 2 18.57 -5.39 -1.63
CA ALA A 2 17.23 -4.79 -1.65
C ALA A 2 16.65 -4.83 -3.07
N LEU A 3 15.36 -5.14 -3.19
CA LEU A 3 14.64 -5.08 -4.46
C LEU A 3 14.06 -3.68 -4.67
N GLN A 4 14.21 -3.14 -5.87
CA GLN A 4 13.70 -1.83 -6.25
C GLN A 4 12.32 -1.98 -6.92
N GLY A 5 11.48 -0.96 -6.76
CA GLY A 5 10.12 -1.00 -7.28
C GLY A 5 9.39 0.33 -7.21
N LYS A 6 8.12 0.32 -7.63
CA LYS A 6 7.22 1.47 -7.60
C LYS A 6 5.86 1.05 -7.08
N PHE A 7 5.32 1.84 -6.16
CA PHE A 7 3.96 1.70 -5.67
C PHE A 7 3.10 2.88 -6.14
N ILE A 8 2.00 2.63 -6.85
CA ILE A 8 1.15 3.68 -7.42
C ILE A 8 -0.10 3.85 -6.55
N VAL A 9 -0.11 4.90 -5.74
CA VAL A 9 -1.25 5.29 -4.90
C VAL A 9 -2.32 5.95 -5.77
N ASN A 10 -3.46 5.29 -5.98
CA ASN A 10 -4.46 5.68 -6.99
C ASN A 10 -5.92 5.61 -6.51
N ASN A 11 -6.16 5.67 -5.20
CA ASN A 11 -7.48 5.66 -4.57
C ASN A 11 -8.33 4.41 -4.86
N ALA A 12 -7.76 3.38 -5.48
CA ALA A 12 -8.41 2.10 -5.72
C ALA A 12 -8.46 1.26 -4.44
N HIS A 13 -9.26 0.18 -4.43
CA HIS A 13 -9.32 -0.74 -3.29
C HIS A 13 -7.97 -1.46 -3.07
N PHE A 14 -7.29 -1.79 -4.16
CA PHE A 14 -5.91 -2.24 -4.22
C PHE A 14 -5.14 -1.40 -5.24
N SER A 15 -3.96 -0.96 -4.87
CA SER A 15 -3.02 -0.21 -5.69
C SER A 15 -1.88 -1.13 -6.15
N PRO A 16 -1.38 -0.97 -7.39
CA PRO A 16 -0.35 -1.85 -7.91
C PRO A 16 1.02 -1.54 -7.27
N LEU A 17 1.65 -2.59 -6.73
CA LEU A 17 3.05 -2.60 -6.32
C LEU A 17 3.86 -3.36 -7.37
N MET A 18 4.71 -2.66 -8.10
CA MET A 18 5.61 -3.25 -9.08
C MET A 18 6.99 -3.43 -8.47
N ILE A 19 7.52 -4.65 -8.51
CA ILE A 19 8.90 -4.97 -8.15
C ILE A 19 9.64 -5.32 -9.45
N TYR A 20 10.66 -4.52 -9.78
CA TYR A 20 11.32 -4.63 -11.09
C TYR A 20 12.00 -6.00 -11.25
N GLY A 21 11.69 -6.68 -12.36
CA GLY A 21 12.19 -8.02 -12.65
C GLY A 21 11.49 -9.17 -11.91
N VAL A 22 10.51 -8.89 -11.04
CA VAL A 22 9.78 -9.91 -10.28
C VAL A 22 8.31 -9.95 -10.68
N GLY A 23 7.63 -8.80 -10.71
CA GLY A 23 6.22 -8.74 -11.11
C GLY A 23 5.44 -7.60 -10.47
N THR A 24 4.12 -7.64 -10.65
CA THR A 24 3.17 -6.68 -10.09
C THR A 24 2.23 -7.39 -9.13
N PHE A 25 2.03 -6.81 -7.96
CA PHE A 25 1.24 -7.37 -6.87
C PHE A 25 0.13 -6.41 -6.48
N MET A 26 -0.99 -6.96 -6.04
CA MET A 26 -2.02 -6.17 -5.37
C MET A 26 -1.50 -5.80 -3.98
N ALA A 27 -1.50 -4.51 -3.68
CA ALA A 27 -1.10 -3.98 -2.39
C ALA A 27 -2.02 -2.82 -2.02
N PHE A 28 -1.85 -2.26 -0.83
CA PHE A 28 -2.45 -0.98 -0.48
C PHE A 28 -1.64 -0.31 0.62
N SER A 29 -1.91 0.98 0.80
CA SER A 29 -1.34 1.80 1.87
C SER A 29 -2.44 2.60 2.55
N GLY A 30 -2.27 2.91 3.83
CA GLY A 30 -3.24 3.65 4.64
C GLY A 30 -4.41 2.80 5.11
N ASN A 31 -5.35 3.45 5.82
CA ASN A 31 -6.49 2.80 6.45
C ASN A 31 -7.78 3.61 6.18
N GLN A 32 -8.92 2.92 6.11
CA GLN A 32 -10.26 3.49 5.91
C GLN A 32 -10.31 4.57 4.81
N ALA A 33 -10.78 5.79 5.13
CA ALA A 33 -10.95 6.91 4.21
C ALA A 33 -9.65 7.42 3.58
N TYR A 34 -8.48 6.99 4.09
CA TYR A 34 -7.16 7.33 3.57
C TYR A 34 -6.48 6.16 2.84
N ARG A 35 -7.18 5.03 2.65
CA ARG A 35 -6.65 3.90 1.88
C ARG A 35 -6.35 4.34 0.45
N ASN A 36 -5.11 4.14 0.04
CA ASN A 36 -4.56 4.50 -1.26
C ASN A 36 -4.76 5.98 -1.66
N ARG A 37 -4.67 6.91 -0.71
CA ARG A 37 -4.70 8.37 -0.98
C ARG A 37 -3.36 9.04 -0.72
N GLY A 38 -2.95 9.95 -1.62
CA GLY A 38 -1.83 10.86 -1.40
C GLY A 38 -2.22 11.90 -0.34
N GLY A 39 -1.46 11.97 0.76
CA GLY A 39 -1.79 12.79 1.93
C GLY A 39 -2.10 11.99 3.20
N CYS A 40 -1.98 10.65 3.15
CA CYS A 40 -2.03 9.82 4.34
C CYS A 40 -0.87 10.18 5.30
N VAL A 41 -1.20 10.42 6.56
CA VAL A 41 -0.24 10.57 7.65
C VAL A 41 -0.31 9.33 8.54
N ALA A 42 0.81 8.99 9.19
CA ALA A 42 0.80 7.97 10.22
C ALA A 42 -0.06 8.46 11.39
N ILE A 43 -1.11 7.71 11.74
CA ILE A 43 -1.93 7.98 12.92
C ILE A 43 -1.36 7.16 14.08
N PRO A 44 -0.88 7.79 15.17
CA PRO A 44 -0.39 7.08 16.34
C PRO A 44 -1.45 6.11 16.88
N ASN A 45 -1.02 4.91 17.29
CA ASN A 45 -1.88 3.88 17.89
C ASN A 45 -2.99 3.31 16.99
N ASN A 46 -3.02 3.60 15.68
CA ASN A 46 -4.04 3.06 14.76
C ASN A 46 -3.85 1.58 14.38
N GLY A 47 -2.87 0.91 15.00
CA GLY A 47 -2.59 -0.50 14.82
C GLY A 47 -2.12 -0.88 13.42
N LEU A 48 -1.73 -2.15 13.28
CA LEU A 48 -1.52 -2.77 11.98
C LEU A 48 -2.89 -3.09 11.36
N LEU A 49 -2.93 -3.14 10.02
CA LEU A 49 -4.13 -3.59 9.31
C LEU A 49 -4.45 -5.04 9.72
N PRO A 50 -5.73 -5.41 9.87
CA PRO A 50 -6.12 -6.76 10.26
C PRO A 50 -5.51 -7.81 9.34
N SER A 51 -5.05 -8.92 9.92
CA SER A 51 -4.47 -10.03 9.16
C SER A 51 -5.45 -10.52 8.09
N GLY A 52 -4.95 -10.76 6.88
CA GLY A 52 -5.76 -11.21 5.74
C GLY A 52 -6.51 -10.10 4.99
N ARG A 53 -6.36 -8.82 5.38
CA ARG A 53 -6.88 -7.69 4.60
C ARG A 53 -5.86 -7.07 3.64
N TYR A 54 -4.85 -7.85 3.21
CA TYR A 54 -3.71 -7.48 2.33
C TYR A 54 -4.09 -7.46 0.84
#